data_AF-A0A7C2D7S4-F1
#
_entry.id   AF-A0A7C2D7S4-F1
#
_cell.length_a   1.000
_cell.length_b   1.000
_cell.length_c   1.000
_cell.angle_alpha   90.00
_cell.angle_beta   90.00
_cell.angle_gamma   90.00
#
_symmetry.space_group_name_H-M   'P 1'
#
loop_
_entity.id
_entity.type
_entity.pdbx_description
1 polymer ?
#
loop_
_entity_poly.entity_id
_entity_poly.type
_entity_poly.pdbx_seq_one_letter_code
_entity_poly.pdbx_strand_id
1 'polypeptide(L)' 'MRPRRRAAFRRPRAESGPARVDRRTKALLRRVRPGDVAVIHHEDLDRVSVEGLVAAGVAAVVNAAPSITGRY' A
#
# COMPACT_ATOMS: atom_id res chain seq x y z
N MET A 1 32.14 5.89 18.60
CA MET A 1 31.01 6.20 17.70
C MET A 1 29.80 5.39 18.13
N ARG A 2 28.82 5.98 18.84
CA ARG A 2 27.63 5.23 19.30
C ARG A 2 26.65 5.06 18.13
N PRO A 3 26.13 3.85 17.85
CA PRO A 3 25.14 3.70 16.79
C PRO A 3 23.90 4.51 17.18
N ARG A 4 23.47 5.41 16.28
CA ARG A 4 22.18 6.10 16.42
C ARG A 4 21.12 5.00 16.59
N ARG A 5 20.50 4.93 17.76
CA ARG A 5 19.31 4.10 18.00
C ARG A 5 18.35 4.39 16.85
N ARG A 6 18.14 3.43 15.95
CA ARG A 6 16.99 3.45 15.04
C ARG A 6 15.80 3.72 15.95
N ALA A 7 15.07 4.82 15.71
CA ALA A 7 13.81 5.07 16.39
C ALA A 7 13.05 3.75 16.36
N ALA A 8 12.75 3.19 17.55
CA ALA A 8 12.11 1.89 17.65
C ALA A 8 10.91 1.93 16.72
N PHE A 9 10.90 1.06 15.69
CA PHE A 9 9.88 1.05 14.66
C PHE A 9 8.55 0.91 15.41
N ARG A 10 7.85 2.04 15.59
CA ARG A 10 6.67 2.09 16.43
C ARG A 10 5.70 1.17 15.71
N ARG A 11 5.33 0.05 16.35
CA ARG A 11 4.43 -0.90 15.70
C ARG A 11 3.22 -0.09 15.22
N PRO A 12 2.94 -0.03 13.91
CA PRO A 12 1.76 0.66 13.43
C PRO A 12 0.55 0.04 14.13
N ARG A 13 -0.47 0.86 14.43
CA ARG A 13 -1.73 0.33 14.93
C ARG A 13 -2.27 -0.64 13.88
N ALA A 14 -2.97 -1.68 14.32
CA ALA A 14 -3.64 -2.57 13.39
C ALA A 14 -4.75 -1.76 12.68
N GLU A 15 -4.53 -1.46 11.40
CA GLU A 15 -5.53 -0.86 10.53
C GLU A 15 -6.52 -1.93 10.08
N SER A 16 -7.82 -1.63 10.11
CA SER A 16 -8.88 -2.58 9.76
C SER A 16 -9.98 -1.90 8.96
N GLY A 17 -10.57 -2.64 8.03
CA GLY A 17 -11.62 -2.16 7.15
C GLY A 17 -11.99 -3.22 6.10
N PRO A 18 -13.03 -2.98 5.28
CA PRO A 18 -13.40 -3.90 4.23
C PRO A 18 -12.24 -4.12 3.25
N ALA A 19 -11.90 -5.38 2.98
CA ALA A 19 -10.91 -5.70 1.97
C ALA A 19 -11.50 -5.50 0.57
N ARG A 20 -10.86 -4.66 -0.24
CA ARG A 20 -11.16 -4.56 -1.67
C ARG A 20 -10.00 -5.09 -2.48
N VAL A 21 -10.31 -6.13 -3.26
CA VAL A 21 -9.35 -6.87 -4.05
C VAL A 21 -9.64 -6.65 -5.53
N ASP A 22 -8.60 -6.36 -6.30
CA ASP A 22 -8.65 -6.39 -7.76
C ASP A 22 -7.27 -6.76 -8.32
N ARG A 23 -7.24 -7.37 -9.52
CA ARG A 23 -5.99 -7.70 -10.20
C ARG A 23 -5.30 -6.48 -10.79
N ARG A 24 -6.06 -5.41 -11.10
CA ARG A 24 -5.50 -4.16 -11.64
C ARG A 24 -5.75 -3.02 -10.69
N THR A 25 -4.69 -2.36 -10.21
CA THR A 25 -4.80 -1.19 -9.32
C THR A 25 -5.70 -0.10 -9.89
N LYS A 26 -5.65 0.15 -11.20
CA LYS A 26 -6.56 1.10 -11.87
C LYS A 26 -8.04 0.73 -11.75
N ALA A 27 -8.39 -0.55 -11.82
CA ALA A 27 -9.77 -1.01 -11.63
C ALA A 27 -10.18 -0.91 -10.15
N LEU A 28 -9.26 -1.25 -9.24
CA LEU A 28 -9.45 -1.12 -7.80
C LEU A 28 -9.78 0.33 -7.39
N LEU A 29 -9.03 1.30 -7.92
CA LEU A 29 -9.20 2.73 -7.62
C LEU A 29 -10.61 3.26 -7.92
N ARG A 30 -11.37 2.61 -8.81
CA ARG A 30 -12.76 2.99 -9.12
C ARG A 30 -13.77 2.50 -8.08
N ARG A 31 -13.36 1.64 -7.15
CA ARG A 31 -14.24 0.90 -6.24
C ARG A 31 -13.89 1.11 -4.76
N VAL A 32 -12.64 1.44 -4.46
CA VAL A 32 -12.18 1.74 -3.10
C VAL A 32 -12.87 2.98 -2.53
N ARG A 33 -13.05 2.95 -1.23
CA ARG A 33 -13.59 4.01 -0.40
C ARG A 33 -12.58 4.30 0.71
N PRO A 34 -12.62 5.50 1.29
CA PRO A 34 -11.83 5.80 2.48
C PRO A 34 -12.07 4.77 3.58
N GLY A 35 -11.00 4.31 4.22
CA GLY A 35 -11.03 3.30 5.27
C GLY A 35 -11.00 1.84 4.80
N ASP A 36 -11.09 1.56 3.50
CA ASP A 36 -10.94 0.19 3.00
C ASP A 36 -9.47 -0.28 3.09
N VAL A 37 -9.28 -1.60 3.09
CA VAL A 37 -7.96 -2.22 2.90
C VAL A 37 -7.82 -2.61 1.43
N ALA A 38 -6.93 -1.95 0.71
CA ALA A 38 -6.65 -2.24 -0.69
C ALA A 38 -5.73 -3.47 -0.82
N VAL A 39 -6.16 -4.48 -1.56
CA VAL A 39 -5.34 -5.64 -1.90
C VAL A 39 -5.05 -5.61 -3.40
N ILE A 40 -3.77 -5.49 -3.73
CA ILE A 40 -3.28 -5.34 -5.10
C ILE A 40 -2.28 -6.44 -5.45
N HIS A 41 -2.05 -6.64 -6.73
CA HIS A 41 -0.98 -7.48 -7.26
C HIS A 41 -0.25 -6.69 -8.34
N HIS A 42 0.63 -5.78 -7.92
CA HIS A 42 1.31 -4.83 -8.80
C HIS A 42 2.83 -4.94 -8.62
N GLU A 43 3.51 -5.46 -9.63
CA GLU A 43 4.98 -5.47 -9.70
C GLU A 43 5.51 -4.08 -10.05
N ASP A 44 6.63 -3.67 -9.46
CA ASP A 44 7.26 -2.37 -9.72
C ASP A 44 6.29 -1.19 -9.52
N LEU A 45 5.89 -0.99 -8.27
CA LEU A 45 4.92 0.04 -7.89
C LEU A 45 5.34 1.41 -8.42
N ASP A 46 4.50 1.98 -9.29
CA ASP A 46 4.70 3.30 -9.84
C ASP A 46 4.05 4.39 -8.98
N ARG A 47 4.58 5.61 -9.13
CA ARG A 47 4.13 6.78 -8.37
C ARG A 47 2.64 7.09 -8.57
N VAL A 48 2.11 6.95 -9.78
CA VAL A 48 0.71 7.28 -10.10
C VAL A 48 -0.24 6.31 -9.40
N SER A 49 0.08 5.02 -9.42
CA SER A 49 -0.68 3.98 -8.70
C SER A 49 -0.71 4.23 -7.19
N VAL A 50 0.44 4.59 -6.60
CA VAL A 50 0.55 4.88 -5.17
C VAL A 50 -0.21 6.15 -4.79
N GLU A 51 -0.03 7.24 -5.53
CA GLU A 51 -0.73 8.51 -5.28
C GLU A 51 -2.24 8.34 -5.35
N GLY A 52 -2.74 7.52 -6.27
CA GLY A 52 -4.17 7.18 -6.35
C GLY A 52 -4.69 6.49 -5.09
N LEU A 53 -3.94 5.53 -4.52
CA LEU A 53 -4.34 4.83 -3.31
C LEU A 53 -4.30 5.74 -2.07
N VAL A 54 -3.29 6.62 -1.99
CA VAL A 54 -3.20 7.64 -0.94
C VAL A 54 -4.39 8.60 -1.03
N ALA A 55 -4.68 9.12 -2.22
CA ALA A 55 -5.80 10.03 -2.44
C ALA A 55 -7.17 9.38 -2.13
N ALA A 56 -7.30 8.07 -2.36
CA ALA A 56 -8.50 7.31 -2.01
C ALA A 56 -8.71 7.13 -0.49
N GLY A 57 -7.71 7.44 0.34
CA GLY A 57 -7.82 7.37 1.80
C GLY A 57 -7.97 5.95 2.34
N VAL A 58 -7.37 4.97 1.66
CA VAL A 58 -7.38 3.56 2.13
C VAL A 58 -6.68 3.45 3.48
N ALA A 59 -7.21 2.60 4.37
CA ALA A 59 -6.64 2.38 5.69
C ALA A 59 -5.30 1.62 5.62
N ALA A 60 -5.18 0.69 4.68
CA ALA A 60 -3.96 -0.07 4.45
C ALA A 60 -3.88 -0.59 3.01
N VAL A 61 -2.67 -0.97 2.59
CA VAL A 61 -2.40 -1.61 1.30
C VAL A 61 -1.64 -2.91 1.53
N VAL A 62 -2.10 -4.00 0.91
CA VAL A 62 -1.39 -5.27 0.84
C VAL A 62 -1.05 -5.53 -0.63
N ASN A 63 0.24 -5.60 -0.94
CA ASN A 63 0.71 -5.99 -2.28
C ASN A 63 1.08 -7.47 -2.28
N ALA A 64 0.44 -8.25 -3.16
CA ALA A 64 0.72 -9.67 -3.35
C ALA A 64 1.82 -9.94 -4.39
N ALA A 65 2.54 -8.90 -4.83
CA ALA A 65 3.65 -8.96 -5.77
C ALA A 65 4.86 -8.18 -5.23
N PRO A 66 6.09 -8.41 -5.76
CA PRO A 66 7.25 -7.60 -5.40
C PRO A 66 7.04 -6.12 -5.77
N SER A 67 7.06 -5.24 -4.75
CA SER A 67 6.91 -3.80 -4.98
C SER A 67 8.04 -3.18 -5.80
N ILE A 68 9.22 -3.80 -5.77
CA ILE A 68 10.42 -3.42 -6.55
C ILE A 68 11.08 -4.72 -7.00
N THR A 69 11.13 -4.97 -8.30
CA THR A 69 11.80 -6.12 -8.91
C THR A 69 13.27 -5.84 -9.24
N GLY A 70 13.65 -4.55 -9.31
CA GLY A 70 14.99 -4.10 -9.68
C GLY A 70 15.23 -3.98 -11.19
N ARG A 71 14.18 -4.06 -12.02
CA ARG A 71 14.26 -3.79 -13.47
C ARG A 71 14.23 -2.30 -13.83
N TYR A 72 13.88 -1.46 -12.86
CA TYR A 72 13.76 0.00 -12.96
C TYR A 72 14.65 0.71 -11.94
#